data_AF-A0A1G7HDT1-F1
#
_entry.id   AF-A0A1G7HDT1-F1
#
_cell.length_a   1.000
_cell.length_b   1.000
_cell.length_c   1.000
_cell.angle_alpha   90.00
_cell.angle_beta   90.00
_cell.angle_gamma   90.00
#
_symmetry.space_group_name_H-M   'P 1'
#
loop_
_entity.id
_entity.type
_entity.pdbx_description
1 polymer ?
#
loop_
_entity_poly.entity_id
_entity_poly.type
_entity_poly.pdbx_seq_one_letter_code
_entity_poly.pdbx_strand_id
1 'polypeptide(L)' 'MMPFSIQVHHSFVDGFHVGKLVEKLQSHLNEF' A
#
# COMPACT_ATOMS: atom_id res chain seq x y z
N MET A 1 5.48 -4.53 -13.45
CA MET A 1 5.19 -4.60 -12.01
C MET A 1 6.49 -4.80 -11.26
N MET A 2 6.71 -4.05 -10.17
CA MET A 2 7.92 -4.15 -9.34
C MET A 2 7.54 -4.78 -8.00
N PRO A 3 8.23 -5.82 -7.52
CA PRO A 3 7.93 -6.40 -6.22
C PRO A 3 8.39 -5.47 -5.09
N PHE A 4 7.52 -5.27 -4.10
CA PHE A 4 7.84 -4.58 -2.85
C PHE A 4 7.12 -5.26 -1.68
N SER A 5 7.58 -4.98 -0.47
CA SER A 5 6.96 -5.50 0.76
C SER A 5 6.77 -4.35 1.76
N ILE A 6 5.77 -4.50 2.62
CA ILE A 6 5.48 -3.53 3.69
C ILE A 6 5.22 -4.33 4.96
N GLN A 7 5.84 -3.92 6.06
CA GLN A 7 5.58 -4.44 7.39
C GLN A 7 4.68 -3.45 8.15
N VAL A 8 3.65 -3.97 8.81
CA VAL A 8 2.72 -3.15 9.60
C VAL A 8 2.49 -3.76 10.98
N HIS A 9 2.14 -2.89 11.94
CA HIS A 9 1.73 -3.33 13.26
C HIS A 9 0.21 -3.44 13.33
N HIS A 10 -0.30 -4.64 13.62
CA HIS A 10 -1.73 -4.94 13.49
C HIS A 10 -2.61 -4.24 14.53
N SER A 11 -2.05 -3.69 15.62
CA SER A 11 -2.82 -2.85 16.56
C SER A 11 -3.17 -1.47 16.00
N PHE A 12 -2.55 -1.05 14.90
CA PHE A 12 -2.78 0.27 14.28
C PHE A 12 -3.29 0.19 12.84
N VAL A 13 -2.98 -0.90 12.12
CA VAL A 13 -3.22 -1.02 10.69
C VAL A 13 -3.66 -2.44 10.35
N ASP A 14 -4.77 -2.55 9.63
CA ASP A 14 -5.31 -3.80 9.11
C ASP A 14 -5.18 -3.89 7.58
N GLY A 15 -5.69 -4.98 6.99
CA GLY A 15 -5.64 -5.20 5.54
C GLY A 15 -6.38 -4.14 4.72
N PHE A 16 -7.40 -3.48 5.27
CA PHE A 16 -8.15 -2.44 4.57
C PHE A 16 -7.28 -1.18 4.37
N HIS A 17 -6.60 -0.75 5.43
CA HIS A 17 -5.69 0.39 5.37
C HIS A 17 -4.51 0.13 4.42
N VAL A 18 -3.95 -1.09 4.44
CA VAL A 18 -2.89 -1.50 3.50
C VAL A 18 -3.41 -1.48 2.06
N GLY A 19 -4.62 -1.98 1.79
CA GLY A 19 -5.23 -1.94 0.46
C GLY A 19 -5.34 -0.52 -0.10
N LYS A 20 -5.83 0.42 0.71
CA LYS A 20 -5.90 1.84 0.34
C LYS A 20 -4.53 2.46 0.05
N LEU A 21 -3.49 2.09 0.81
CA LEU A 21 -2.13 2.54 0.56
C LEU A 21 -1.62 2.03 -0.79
N VAL A 22 -1.80 0.74 -1.07
CA VAL A 22 -1.36 0.11 -2.32
C VAL A 22 -2.05 0.75 -3.53
N GLU A 23 -3.38 0.98 -3.46
CA GLU A 23 -4.13 1.64 -4.52
C GLU A 23 -3.60 3.05 -4.80
N LYS A 24 -3.47 3.87 -3.74
CA LYS A 24 -2.95 5.24 -3.89
C LYS A 24 -1.53 5.26 -4.43
N LEU A 25 -0.66 4.40 -3.90
CA LEU A 25 0.73 4.30 -4.35
C LEU A 25 0.79 3.95 -5.84
N GLN A 26 0.01 2.96 -6.28
CA GLN A 26 -0.03 2.56 -7.69
C GLN A 26 -0.56 3.70 -8.58
N SER A 27 -1.61 4.41 -8.16
CA SER A 27 -2.13 5.56 -8.92
C SER A 27 -1.10 6.67 -9.06
N HIS A 28 -0.39 7.03 -7.99
CA HIS A 28 0.67 8.04 -8.06
C HIS A 28 1.79 7.60 -9.01
N LEU A 29 2.23 6.34 -8.93
CA LEU A 29 3.27 5.83 -9.82
C LEU A 29 2.84 5.72 -11.29
N ASN A 30 1.53 5.63 -11.56
CA ASN A 30 1.02 5.61 -12.93
C ASN A 30 0.89 7.02 -13.54
N GLU A 31 0.75 8.04 -12.70
CA GLU A 31 0.60 9.45 -13.12
C GLU A 31 1.95 10.17 -13.31
N PHE A 32 3.05 9.53 -12.92
CA PHE A 32 4.44 9.98 -13.12
C PHE A 32 5.09 9.31 -14.34
#